data_AF-A0A957Z7R1-F1
#
_entry.id   AF-A0A957Z7R1-F1
#
_cell.length_a   1.000
_cell.length_b   1.000
_cell.length_c   1.000
_cell.angle_alpha   90.00
_cell.angle_beta   90.00
_cell.angle_gamma   90.00
#
_symmetry.space_group_name_H-M   'P 1'
#
loop_
_entity.id
_entity.type
_entity.pdbx_description
1 polymer ?
#
loop_
_entity_poly.entity_id
_entity_poly.type
_entity_poly.pdbx_seq_one_letter_code
_entity_poly.pdbx_strand_id
1 'polypeptide(L)'
;NVANHGLIDNLPQGCCVEVPCLVDKNGVQPTQIGTLPPHLAAMMRTNVNVQEMVVEAALTGKREYIYYAAMLDPHTAAELSLDQIWHLVDDLIEAHGDWLPEYR
;
A
#
# COMPACT_ATOMS: atom_id res chain seq x y z
N ASN A 1 -0.98 3.47 -13.46
CA ASN A 1 -1.60 3.80 -12.16
C ASN A 1 -1.82 5.31 -12.05
N VAL A 2 -2.84 5.72 -11.30
CA VAL A 2 -3.18 7.12 -11.02
C VAL A 2 -3.64 7.25 -9.55
N ALA A 3 -3.56 8.46 -8.98
CA ALA A 3 -4.13 8.73 -7.66
C ALA A 3 -5.66 8.72 -7.73
N ASN A 4 -6.32 8.08 -6.75
CA ASN A 4 -7.76 8.06 -6.66
C ASN A 4 -8.29 9.44 -6.20
N HIS A 5 -8.74 10.25 -7.16
CA HIS A 5 -9.41 11.53 -6.90
C HIS A 5 -10.86 11.45 -7.38
N GLY A 6 -11.67 10.64 -6.71
CA GLY A 6 -13.06 10.37 -7.07
C GLY A 6 -13.24 9.37 -8.21
N LEU A 7 -12.22 8.56 -8.52
CA LEU A 7 -12.30 7.54 -9.58
C LEU A 7 -13.05 6.29 -9.10
N ILE A 8 -12.78 5.85 -7.87
CA ILE A 8 -13.48 4.76 -7.18
C ILE A 8 -13.99 5.31 -5.84
N ASP A 9 -15.31 5.35 -5.68
CA ASP A 9 -15.97 6.12 -4.60
C ASP A 9 -15.70 5.53 -3.20
N ASN A 10 -15.59 4.21 -3.11
CA ASN A 10 -15.47 3.47 -1.86
C ASN A 10 -14.06 2.93 -1.58
N LEU A 11 -13.05 3.56 -2.20
CA LEU A 11 -11.64 3.42 -1.83
C LEU A 11 -11.09 4.76 -1.30
N PRO A 12 -10.02 4.75 -0.47
CA PRO A 12 -9.41 5.97 0.05
C PRO A 12 -9.04 6.97 -1.06
N GLN A 13 -9.17 8.25 -0.77
CA GLN A 13 -8.72 9.29 -1.70
C GLN A 13 -7.19 9.40 -1.65
N GLY A 14 -6.58 9.61 -2.80
CA GLY A 14 -5.12 9.66 -2.95
C GLY A 14 -4.46 8.29 -3.09
N CYS A 15 -5.14 7.18 -2.77
CA CYS A 15 -4.56 5.85 -2.94
C CYS A 15 -4.29 5.56 -4.43
N CYS A 16 -3.27 4.75 -4.70
CA CYS A 16 -2.92 4.34 -6.04
C CYS A 16 -4.00 3.39 -6.58
N VAL A 17 -4.57 3.71 -7.76
CA VAL A 17 -5.54 2.85 -8.44
C VAL A 17 -5.15 2.60 -9.89
N GLU A 18 -5.60 1.47 -10.40
CA GLU A 18 -5.49 1.10 -11.82
C GLU A 18 -6.89 1.05 -12.41
N VAL A 19 -7.16 2.00 -13.31
CA VAL A 19 -8.46 2.16 -13.98
C VAL A 19 -8.24 2.35 -15.48
N PRO A 20 -9.25 2.07 -16.33
CA PRO A 20 -9.17 2.40 -17.75
C PRO A 20 -8.88 3.88 -17.96
N CYS A 21 -7.98 4.17 -18.88
CA CYS A 21 -7.58 5.53 -19.20
C CYS A 21 -7.62 5.75 -20.71
N LEU A 22 -8.13 6.91 -21.15
CA LEU A 22 -7.88 7.42 -22.48
C LEU A 22 -6.49 8.07 -22.51
N VAL A 23 -5.69 7.74 -23.52
CA VAL A 23 -4.36 8.32 -23.69
C VAL A 23 -4.27 8.96 -25.07
N ASP A 24 -4.03 10.27 -25.09
CA ASP A 24 -3.83 11.04 -26.30
C ASP A 24 -2.75 12.12 -26.09
N LYS A 25 -2.65 13.08 -27.03
CA LYS A 25 -1.69 14.20 -26.96
C LYS A 25 -1.83 15.09 -25.72
N ASN A 26 -2.96 15.02 -25.00
CA ASN A 26 -3.24 15.77 -23.77
C ASN A 26 -2.85 14.98 -22.51
N GLY A 27 -2.34 13.74 -22.65
CA GLY A 27 -1.89 12.91 -21.55
C GLY A 27 -2.88 11.80 -21.16
N VAL A 28 -2.76 11.35 -19.91
CA VAL A 28 -3.55 10.24 -19.35
C VAL A 28 -4.83 10.80 -18.74
N GLN A 29 -5.97 10.31 -19.19
CA GLN A 29 -7.30 10.73 -18.77
C GLN A 29 -8.03 9.51 -18.17
N PRO A 30 -8.02 9.35 -16.83
CA PRO A 30 -8.65 8.21 -16.18
C PRO A 30 -10.17 8.27 -16.23
N THR A 31 -10.80 7.10 -16.36
CA THR A 31 -12.26 6.95 -16.38
C THR A 31 -12.78 6.68 -14.98
N GLN A 32 -13.86 7.36 -14.58
CA GLN A 32 -14.53 7.08 -13.31
C GLN A 32 -15.20 5.70 -13.34
N ILE A 33 -14.95 4.92 -12.29
CA ILE A 33 -15.54 3.59 -12.08
C ILE A 33 -16.79 3.68 -11.21
N GLY A 34 -16.79 4.59 -10.23
CA GLY A 34 -17.83 4.72 -9.22
C GLY A 34 -17.66 3.73 -8.07
N THR A 35 -18.77 3.27 -7.50
CA THR A 35 -18.76 2.39 -6.33
C THR A 35 -18.53 0.93 -6.72
N LEU A 36 -17.48 0.31 -6.19
CA LEU A 36 -17.23 -1.12 -6.36
C LEU A 36 -18.13 -1.97 -5.48
N PRO A 37 -18.38 -3.25 -5.85
CA PRO A 37 -18.99 -4.22 -4.94
C PRO A 37 -18.29 -4.23 -3.57
N PRO A 38 -19.03 -4.19 -2.44
CA PRO A 38 -18.43 -3.95 -1.12
C PRO A 38 -17.34 -4.95 -0.72
N HIS A 39 -17.48 -6.22 -1.09
CA HIS A 39 -16.50 -7.27 -0.79
C HIS A 39 -15.18 -7.08 -1.55
N LEU A 40 -15.25 -6.61 -2.81
CA LEU A 40 -14.04 -6.30 -3.60
C LEU A 40 -13.33 -5.08 -3.02
N ALA A 41 -14.08 -4.02 -2.69
CA ALA A 41 -13.51 -2.84 -2.05
C ALA A 41 -12.88 -3.18 -0.69
N ALA A 42 -13.49 -4.08 0.09
CA ALA A 42 -12.93 -4.54 1.36
C ALA A 42 -11.59 -5.26 1.16
N MET A 43 -11.50 -6.17 0.18
CA MET A 43 -10.26 -6.87 -0.15
C MET A 43 -9.18 -5.94 -0.71
N MET A 44 -9.55 -4.93 -1.50
CA MET A 44 -8.59 -3.94 -1.97
C MET A 44 -8.05 -3.09 -0.82
N ARG A 45 -8.91 -2.68 0.12
CA ARG A 45 -8.50 -1.88 1.28
C ARG A 45 -7.48 -2.58 2.17
N THR A 46 -7.53 -3.91 2.33
CA THR A 46 -6.50 -4.61 3.11
C THR A 46 -5.10 -4.43 2.52
N ASN A 47 -4.99 -4.34 1.19
CA ASN A 47 -3.73 -4.11 0.49
C ASN A 47 -3.34 -2.62 0.46
N VAL A 48 -4.31 -1.72 0.25
CA VAL A 48 -4.06 -0.26 0.29
C VAL A 48 -3.51 0.16 1.65
N ASN A 49 -4.06 -0.38 2.74
CA ASN A 49 -3.61 -0.06 4.09
C ASN A 49 -2.11 -0.40 4.30
N VAL A 50 -1.63 -1.52 3.75
CA VAL A 50 -0.21 -1.91 3.80
C VAL A 50 0.65 -0.86 3.09
N GLN A 51 0.23 -0.45 1.90
CA GLN A 51 0.95 0.54 1.10
C GLN A 51 1.00 1.90 1.79
N GLU A 52 -0.11 2.35 2.38
CA GLU A 52 -0.17 3.59 3.15
C GLU A 52 0.80 3.56 4.34
N MET A 53 0.89 2.45 5.08
CA MET A 53 1.85 2.32 6.18
C MET A 53 3.30 2.36 5.70
N VAL A 54 3.62 1.73 4.57
CA VAL A 54 4.98 1.82 3.98
C VAL A 54 5.31 3.25 3.55
N VAL A 55 4.34 3.98 2.99
CA VAL A 55 4.51 5.40 2.64
C VAL A 55 4.74 6.24 3.91
N GLU A 56 3.97 6.01 4.98
CA GLU A 56 4.18 6.69 6.26
C GLU A 56 5.57 6.39 6.85
N ALA A 57 6.05 5.14 6.76
CA ALA A 57 7.41 4.79 7.14
C ALA A 57 8.44 5.61 6.37
N ALA A 58 8.30 5.69 5.04
CA ALA A 58 9.22 6.40 4.16
C ALA A 58 9.22 7.92 4.40
N LEU A 59 8.05 8.52 4.66
CA LEU A 59 7.91 9.95 4.89
C LEU A 59 8.38 10.37 6.28
N THR A 60 8.08 9.57 7.30
CA THR A 60 8.39 9.90 8.70
C THR A 60 9.76 9.40 9.14
N GLY A 61 10.34 8.45 8.41
CA GLY A 61 11.56 7.74 8.79
C GLY A 61 11.38 6.82 10.00
N LYS A 62 10.15 6.58 10.45
CA LYS A 62 9.90 5.71 11.61
C LYS A 62 9.81 4.25 11.19
N ARG A 63 10.67 3.43 11.79
CA ARG A 63 10.74 1.99 11.51
C ARG A 63 9.47 1.24 11.90
N GLU A 64 8.76 1.72 12.93
CA GLU A 64 7.53 1.09 13.46
C GLU A 64 6.47 0.80 12.38
N TYR A 65 6.31 1.73 11.43
CA TYR A 65 5.32 1.60 10.36
C TYR A 65 5.62 0.47 9.38
N ILE A 66 6.89 0.07 9.22
CA ILE A 66 7.29 -1.08 8.38
C ILE A 66 6.76 -2.38 9.02
N TYR A 67 6.88 -2.50 10.34
CA TYR A 67 6.34 -3.65 11.06
C TYR A 67 4.83 -3.68 10.99
N TYR A 68 4.15 -2.54 11.20
CA TYR A 68 2.69 -2.48 11.10
C TYR A 68 2.20 -2.85 9.69
N ALA A 69 2.91 -2.40 8.64
CA ALA A 69 2.60 -2.79 7.27
C ALA A 69 2.71 -4.31 7.09
N ALA A 70 3.81 -4.91 7.54
CA ALA A 70 4.03 -6.35 7.45
C ALA A 70 3.06 -7.15 8.32
N MET A 71 2.56 -6.61 9.43
CA MET A 71 1.54 -7.29 10.27
C MET A 71 0.14 -7.21 9.68
N LEU A 72 -0.15 -6.19 8.87
CA LEU A 72 -1.44 -6.00 8.19
C LEU A 72 -1.49 -6.66 6.81
N ASP A 73 -0.36 -7.09 6.26
CA ASP A 73 -0.31 -7.80 5.00
C ASP A 73 -1.07 -9.14 5.10
N PRO A 74 -2.05 -9.40 4.20
CA PRO A 74 -2.87 -10.61 4.28
C PRO A 74 -2.09 -11.92 4.17
N HIS A 75 -0.93 -11.92 3.51
CA HIS A 75 -0.15 -13.13 3.32
C HIS A 75 0.68 -13.43 4.57
N THR A 76 1.44 -12.45 5.05
CA THR A 76 2.23 -12.61 6.27
C THR A 76 1.34 -12.94 7.47
N ALA A 77 0.20 -12.26 7.61
CA ALA A 77 -0.75 -12.49 8.70
C ALA A 77 -1.43 -13.88 8.64
N ALA A 78 -1.47 -14.51 7.47
CA ALA A 78 -2.00 -15.87 7.31
C ALA A 78 -0.95 -16.95 7.66
N GLU A 79 0.32 -16.68 7.43
CA GLU A 79 1.39 -17.70 7.49
C GLU A 79 2.29 -17.58 8.72
N LEU A 80 2.38 -16.40 9.34
CA LEU A 80 3.36 -16.09 10.39
C LEU A 80 2.70 -15.51 11.65
N SER A 81 3.31 -15.81 12.80
CA SER A 81 2.99 -15.12 14.05
C SER A 81 3.57 -13.69 14.07
N LEU A 82 3.08 -12.83 14.98
CA LEU A 82 3.61 -11.48 15.13
C LEU A 82 5.11 -11.45 15.42
N ASP A 83 5.60 -12.38 16.25
CA ASP A 83 7.04 -12.50 16.55
C ASP A 83 7.85 -12.90 15.31
N GLN A 84 7.31 -13.81 14.48
CA GLN A 84 7.95 -14.21 13.23
C GLN A 84 7.98 -13.06 12.21
N ILE A 85 6.91 -12.28 12.12
CA ILE A 85 6.84 -11.09 11.26
C ILE A 85 7.87 -10.04 11.71
N TRP A 86 8.02 -9.86 13.02
CA TRP A 86 9.01 -8.94 13.58
C TRP A 86 10.42 -9.31 13.12
N HIS A 87 10.83 -10.57 13.32
CA HIS A 87 12.14 -11.06 12.89
C HIS A 87 12.32 -11.01 11.38
N LEU A 88 11.30 -11.35 10.60
CA LEU A 88 11.33 -11.22 9.14
C LEU A 88 11.63 -9.78 8.70
N VAL A 89 10.98 -8.80 9.31
CA VAL A 89 11.20 -7.39 8.96
C VAL A 89 12.61 -6.95 9.36
N ASP A 90 13.13 -7.40 10.50
CA ASP A 90 14.51 -7.13 10.92
C ASP A 90 15.51 -7.67 9.89
N ASP A 91 15.35 -8.95 9.50
CA ASP A 91 16.19 -9.61 8.51
C ASP A 91 16.14 -8.90 7.15
N LEU A 92 14.95 -8.46 6.72
CA LEU A 92 14.77 -7.72 5.47
C LEU A 92 15.44 -6.35 5.53
N ILE A 93 15.32 -5.61 6.63
CA ILE A 93 15.99 -4.30 6.76
C ILE A 93 17.50 -4.47 6.75
N GLU A 94 18.04 -5.45 7.47
CA GLU A 94 19.47 -5.76 7.46
C GLU A 94 19.97 -6.15 6.06
N ALA A 95 19.25 -7.04 5.37
CA ALA A 95 19.62 -7.51 4.04
C ALA A 95 19.64 -6.40 2.98
N HIS A 96 18.75 -5.41 3.09
CA HIS A 96 18.71 -4.28 2.15
C HIS A 96 19.70 -3.16 2.52
N GLY A 97 20.07 -3.02 3.79
CA GLY A 97 21.10 -2.08 4.26
C GLY A 97 20.94 -0.68 3.65
N ASP A 98 22.01 -0.18 3.02
CA ASP A 98 22.10 1.16 2.44
C ASP A 98 21.16 1.41 1.24
N TRP A 99 20.41 0.40 0.77
CA TRP A 99 19.37 0.59 -0.24
C TRP A 99 18.10 1.20 0.35
N LEU A 100 17.94 1.10 1.68
CA LEU A 100 16.85 1.72 2.41
C LEU A 100 17.30 3.06 3.03
N PRO A 101 16.37 4.01 3.22
CA PRO A 101 16.63 5.18 4.05
C PRO A 101 17.03 4.77 5.48
N GLU A 102 17.76 5.64 6.18
CA GLU A 102 17.99 5.47 7.62
C GLU A 102 16.67 5.61 8.38
N TYR A 103 16.15 4.47 8.85
CA TYR A 103 14.99 4.43 9.73
C TYR A 103 15.40 4.56 11.20
N ARG A 104 14.57 5.26 11.97
CA ARG A 104 14.71 5.46 13.41
C ARG A 104 13.67 4.69 14.20
#